data_AF-G5DC10-F1
#
_entry.id   AF-G5DC10-F1
#
_cell.length_a   1.000
_cell.length_b   1.000
_cell.length_c   1.000
_cell.angle_alpha   90.00
_cell.angle_beta   90.00
_cell.angle_gamma   90.00
#
_symmetry.space_group_name_H-M   'P 1'
#
loop_
_entity.id
_entity.type
_entity.pdbx_description
1 polymer ?
#
loop_
_entity_poly.entity_id
_entity_poly.type
_entity_poly.pdbx_seq_one_letter_code
_entity_poly.pdbx_strand_id
1 'polypeptide(L)' 'DIRKDLYANTVLSGGTTMYPGIADRMQKEITALAPSTIKIKIIAPPERKYSVWIGGSILASLSTFQQM' A
#
# COMPACT_ATOMS: atom_id res chain seq x y z
N ASP A 1 -0.06 -7.59 18.37
CA ASP A 1 1.10 -7.70 17.47
C ASP A 1 0.73 -7.01 16.17
N ILE A 2 1.44 -5.93 15.81
CA ILE A 2 1.14 -5.05 14.67
C ILE A 2 1.47 -5.69 13.31
N ARG A 3 2.33 -6.72 13.29
CA ARG A 3 2.83 -7.31 12.03
C ARG A 3 1.73 -7.89 11.17
N LYS A 4 0.72 -8.52 11.80
CA LYS A 4 -0.46 -9.07 11.10
C LYS A 4 -1.19 -7.99 10.31
N ASP A 5 -1.39 -6.82 10.93
CA ASP A 5 -2.08 -5.69 10.30
C ASP A 5 -1.23 -5.10 9.17
N LEU A 6 0.09 -5.01 9.33
CA LEU A 6 0.98 -4.54 8.27
C LEU A 6 0.97 -5.45 7.04
N TYR A 7 1.01 -6.77 7.24
CA TYR A 7 0.92 -7.75 6.15
C TYR A 7 -0.43 -7.72 5.42
N ALA A 8 -1.51 -7.40 6.14
CA ALA A 8 -2.85 -7.26 5.57
C ALA A 8 -3.08 -5.91 4.88
N ASN A 9 -2.16 -4.96 4.97
CA ASN A 9 -2.31 -3.59 4.47
C ASN A 9 -1.06 -3.09 3.71
N THR A 10 -0.44 -3.95 2.89
CA THR A 10 0.70 -3.54 2.06
C THR A 10 0.21 -2.79 0.82
N VAL A 11 0.53 -1.50 0.72
CA VAL A 11 0.09 -0.62 -0.39
C VAL A 11 1.27 -0.33 -1.32
N LEU A 12 1.06 -0.50 -2.63
CA LEU A 12 2.02 -0.14 -3.66
C LEU A 12 1.74 1.28 -4.17
N SER A 13 2.76 2.13 -4.18
CA SER A 13 2.68 3.52 -4.65
C SER A 13 3.90 3.91 -5.49
N GLY A 14 3.71 4.84 -6.43
CA GLY A 14 4.78 5.41 -7.25
C GLY A 14 4.96 4.73 -8.62
N GLY A 15 5.68 5.40 -9.53
CA GLY A 15 5.77 5.01 -10.94
C GLY A 15 6.35 3.61 -11.19
N THR A 16 7.37 3.20 -10.42
CA THR A 16 8.02 1.88 -10.55
C THR A 16 7.07 0.73 -10.20
N THR A 17 6.01 0.99 -9.42
CA THR A 17 4.99 -0.03 -9.10
C THR A 17 3.96 -0.23 -10.22
N MET A 18 4.11 0.46 -11.35
CA MET A 18 3.21 0.35 -12.51
C MET A 18 3.58 -0.80 -13.45
N TYR A 19 4.71 -1.49 -13.23
CA TYR A 19 5.07 -2.64 -14.07
C TYR A 19 3.96 -3.72 -14.04
N PRO A 20 3.54 -4.24 -15.20
CA PRO A 20 2.55 -5.32 -15.26
C PRO A 20 2.98 -6.53 -14.43
N GLY A 21 2.04 -7.09 -13.65
CA GLY A 21 2.28 -8.28 -12.82
C GLY A 21 3.10 -8.03 -11.53
N ILE A 22 3.54 -6.80 -11.24
CA ILE A 22 4.33 -6.54 -10.02
C ILE A 22 3.53 -6.79 -8.75
N ALA A 23 2.22 -6.49 -8.73
CA ALA A 23 1.37 -6.76 -7.58
C ALA A 23 1.25 -8.27 -7.30
N ASP A 24 1.05 -9.07 -8.34
CA ASP A 24 0.97 -10.53 -8.23
C ASP A 24 2.31 -11.13 -7.78
N ARG A 25 3.42 -10.62 -8.33
CA ARG A 25 4.76 -11.01 -7.91
C ARG A 25 4.99 -10.72 -6.43
N MET A 26 4.67 -9.51 -5.97
CA MET A 26 4.80 -9.14 -4.56
C MET A 26 3.93 -10.01 -3.65
N GLN A 27 2.69 -10.29 -4.06
CA GLN A 27 1.79 -11.18 -3.31
C GLN A 27 2.41 -12.58 -3.16
N LYS A 28 2.95 -13.15 -4.24
CA LYS A 28 3.59 -14.47 -4.22
C LYS A 28 4.82 -14.50 -3.32
N GLU A 29 5.75 -13.57 -3.49
CA GLU A 29 7.03 -13.56 -2.76
C GLU A 29 6.82 -13.32 -1.25
N ILE A 30 5.94 -12.38 -0.89
CA ILE A 30 5.66 -12.10 0.53
C ILE A 30 4.94 -13.29 1.17
N THR A 31 4.01 -13.95 0.46
CA THR A 31 3.34 -15.15 0.98
C THR A 31 4.32 -16.30 1.22
N ALA A 32 5.36 -16.43 0.39
CA ALA A 32 6.39 -17.45 0.56
C ALA A 32 7.31 -17.20 1.78
N LEU A 33 7.49 -15.94 2.18
CA LEU A 33 8.37 -15.54 3.29
C LEU A 33 7.63 -15.39 4.63
N ALA A 34 6.35 -15.04 4.60
CA ALA A 34 5.57 -14.80 5.79
C ALA A 34 5.09 -16.11 6.43
N PRO A 35 4.85 -16.14 7.76
CA PRO A 35 4.20 -17.26 8.41
C PRO A 35 2.84 -17.58 7.77
N SER A 36 2.57 -18.88 7.53
CA SER A 36 1.35 -19.37 6.84
C SER A 36 0.03 -19.01 7.55
N THR A 37 0.08 -18.59 8.81
CA THR A 37 -1.07 -18.17 9.60
C THR A 37 -1.47 -16.71 9.36
N ILE A 38 -0.68 -15.96 8.57
CA ILE A 38 -0.92 -14.54 8.30
C ILE A 38 -1.49 -14.37 6.90
N LYS A 39 -2.59 -13.62 6.82
CA LYS A 39 -3.17 -13.22 5.53
C LYS A 39 -2.36 -12.08 4.94
N ILE A 40 -1.82 -12.29 3.75
CA ILE A 40 -1.10 -11.26 2.97
C ILE A 40 -2.07 -10.60 2.01
N LYS A 41 -2.09 -9.27 1.95
CA LYS A 41 -2.89 -8.50 1.00
C LYS A 41 -2.08 -7.35 0.41
N ILE A 42 -1.92 -7.38 -0.91
CA ILE A 42 -1.32 -6.30 -1.69
C ILE A 42 -2.41 -5.42 -2.27
N ILE A 43 -2.30 -4.11 -2.06
CA ILE A 43 -3.22 -3.08 -2.55
C ILE A 43 -2.49 -2.26 -3.61
N ALA A 44 -2.93 -2.34 -4.86
CA ALA A 44 -2.30 -1.65 -5.99
C ALA A 44 -3.37 -0.91 -6.83
N PRO A 45 -3.81 0.29 -6.42
CA PRO A 45 -4.80 1.07 -7.15
C PRO A 45 -4.33 1.41 -8.58
N PRO A 46 -5.23 1.58 -9.56
CA PRO A 46 -4.85 1.97 -10.93
C PRO A 46 -4.07 3.30 -10.98
N GLU A 47 -4.49 4.27 -10.18
CA GLU A 47 -3.92 5.61 -10.06
C GLU A 47 -2.69 5.70 -9.14
N ARG A 48 -2.13 4.56 -8.71
CA ARG A 48 -1.08 4.49 -7.67
C ARG A 48 0.21 5.28 -7.95
N LYS A 49 0.45 5.64 -9.22
CA LYS A 49 1.52 6.58 -9.60
C LYS A 49 1.37 7.93 -8.89
N TYR A 50 0.13 8.35 -8.62
CA TYR A 50 -0.22 9.63 -8.02
C TYR A 50 -0.67 9.52 -6.56
N SER A 51 -0.63 8.33 -5.93
CA SER A 51 -1.11 8.11 -4.55
C SER A 51 -0.56 9.11 -3.55
N VAL A 52 0.74 9.45 -3.64
CA VAL A 52 1.37 10.40 -2.71
C VAL A 52 0.80 11.81 -2.90
N TRP A 53 0.61 12.24 -4.15
CA TRP A 53 0.03 13.55 -4.46
C TRP A 53 -1.45 13.63 -4.04
N ILE A 54 -2.23 12.57 -4.30
CA ILE A 54 -3.62 12.46 -3.85
C ILE A 54 -3.70 12.53 -2.33
N GLY A 55 -2.83 11.80 -1.61
CA GLY A 55 -2.75 11.85 -0.16
C GLY A 55 -2.45 13.25 0.37
N GLY A 56 -1.53 13.98 -0.28
CA GLY A 56 -1.24 15.38 0.06
C GLY A 56 -2.44 16.31 -0.16
N SER A 57 -3.18 16.13 -1.25
CA SER A 57 -4.40 16.90 -1.52
C SER A 57 -5.49 16.64 -0.47
N ILE A 58 -5.67 15.38 -0.06
CA ILE A 58 -6.62 15.01 1.01
C ILE A 58 -6.17 15.62 2.34
N LEU A 59 -4.89 15.44 2.70
CA LEU A 59 -4.32 15.94 3.96
C LEU A 59 -4.51 17.46 4.11
N ALA A 60 -4.17 18.23 3.07
CA ALA A 60 -4.33 19.68 3.07
C ALA A 60 -5.79 20.15 3.22
N SER A 61 -6.76 19.27 2.93
CA SER A 61 -8.18 19.55 3.03
C SER A 61 -8.78 19.16 4.40
N LEU A 62 -8.00 18.56 5.31
CA LEU A 62 -8.48 18.18 6.63
C LEU A 62 -8.57 19.39 7.56
N SER A 63 -9.65 19.50 8.35
CA SER A 63 -9.76 20.54 9.38
C SER A 63 -8.67 20.43 10.44
N THR A 64 -8.24 19.21 10.77
CA THR A 64 -7.13 18.94 11.69
C THR A 64 -5.78 19.43 11.16
N PHE A 65 -5.61 19.53 9.83
CA PHE A 65 -4.40 20.07 9.24
C PHE A 65 -4.26 21.58 9.51
N GLN A 66 -5.35 22.30 9.70
CA GLN A 66 -5.30 23.72 10.09
C GLN A 66 -4.78 23.94 11.52
N GLN A 67 -4.83 22.90 12.35
CA GLN A 67 -4.41 22.93 13.76
C GLN A 67 -2.99 22.36 13.95
N MET A 68 -2.35 21.89 12.88
CA MET A 68 -0.97 21.38 12.90
C MET A 68 0.07 22.49 12.89
#